data_AF-A0A0M5JA25-F1
#
_entry.id   AF-A0A0M5JA25-F1
#
_cell.length_a   1.000
_cell.length_b   1.000
_cell.length_c   1.000
_cell.angle_alpha   90.00
_cell.angle_beta   90.00
_cell.angle_gamma   90.00
#
_symmetry.space_group_name_H-M   'P 1'
#
loop_
_entity.id
_entity.type
_entity.pdbx_description
1 polymer ?
#
loop_
_entity_poly.entity_id
_entity_poly.type
_entity_poly.pdbx_seq_one_letter_code
_entity_poly.pdbx_strand_id
1 'polypeptide(L)'
;MNWQQIREEYENSSITLKALAEKYGVKLGTLKSRKSREGWSRNATSTKKDATNQIRDATPKKRKKQVNRSGNPNPSNKFPKRNSFAKTHGMFSKYLPEDTLEIIESMDERSAADLIWDQIQIQYAAIIRAQQIMFVQDKDELTKELKKTKESDMASEEEYEIQFAWDRHATFLNAQSRAMSELRSLIKQFNELAHEDDERRLKLEQMRLGIEKTKAEINKLNKSEGDEETQKDVAAALRGLVNGINSKAD
;
A
#
# COMPACT_ATOMS: atom_id res chain seq x y z
N MET A 1 16.37 -64.07 17.91
CA MET A 1 16.68 -63.40 16.63
C MET A 1 18.04 -62.73 16.73
N ASN A 2 19.06 -63.25 16.04
CA ASN A 2 20.43 -62.77 16.21
C ASN A 2 20.75 -61.62 15.22
N TRP A 3 20.61 -60.37 15.68
CA TRP A 3 20.81 -59.18 14.84
C TRP A 3 22.26 -58.95 14.46
N GLN A 4 23.22 -59.40 15.28
CA GLN A 4 24.66 -59.29 14.99
C GLN A 4 25.02 -60.13 13.77
N GLN A 5 24.51 -61.36 13.70
CA GLN A 5 24.72 -62.25 12.56
C GLN A 5 24.14 -61.69 11.25
N ILE A 6 22.96 -61.09 11.32
CA ILE A 6 22.30 -60.43 10.18
C ILE A 6 23.12 -59.22 9.70
N ARG A 7 23.68 -58.44 10.63
CA ARG A 7 24.55 -57.31 10.32
C ARG A 7 25.85 -57.77 9.66
N GLU A 8 26.56 -58.72 10.26
CA GLU A 8 27.81 -59.26 9.70
C GLU A 8 27.59 -59.84 8.29
N GLU A 9 26.49 -60.57 8.08
CA GLU A 9 26.16 -61.06 6.75
C GLU A 9 25.84 -59.91 5.78
N TYR A 10 25.18 -58.84 6.21
CA TYR A 10 24.92 -57.67 5.38
C TYR A 10 26.19 -56.89 4.99
N GLU A 11 27.14 -56.77 5.91
CA GLU A 11 28.38 -56.00 5.74
C GLU A 11 29.44 -56.79 4.95
N ASN A 12 29.49 -58.12 5.10
CA ASN A 12 30.46 -58.99 4.42
C ASN A 12 29.98 -59.57 3.09
N SER A 13 28.66 -59.56 2.82
CA SER A 13 28.10 -60.10 1.58
C SER A 13 27.47 -59.02 0.68
N SER A 14 27.40 -59.31 -0.62
CA SER A 14 26.69 -58.50 -1.61
C SER A 14 25.18 -58.80 -1.68
N ILE A 15 24.63 -59.58 -0.73
CA ILE A 15 23.23 -60.02 -0.71
C ILE A 15 22.29 -58.82 -0.53
N THR A 16 21.16 -58.74 -1.25
CA THR A 16 20.21 -57.64 -1.09
C THR A 16 19.47 -57.70 0.24
N LEU A 17 19.05 -56.54 0.78
CA LEU A 17 18.23 -56.48 2.01
C LEU A 17 16.93 -57.31 1.91
N LYS A 18 16.40 -57.49 0.70
CA LYS A 18 15.21 -58.31 0.44
C LYS A 18 15.49 -59.80 0.64
N ALA A 19 16.59 -60.30 0.06
CA ALA A 19 17.01 -61.69 0.24
C ALA A 19 17.42 -62.00 1.69
N LEU A 20 18.05 -61.05 2.38
CA LEU A 20 18.37 -61.17 3.82
C LEU A 20 17.08 -61.23 4.66
N ALA A 21 16.08 -60.42 4.33
CA ALA A 21 14.78 -60.41 4.99
C ALA A 21 14.05 -61.76 4.83
N GLU A 22 14.06 -62.34 3.62
CA GLU A 22 13.48 -63.65 3.34
C GLU A 22 14.23 -64.79 4.06
N LYS A 23 15.57 -64.79 4.05
CA LYS A 23 16.41 -65.80 4.71
C LYS A 23 16.17 -65.89 6.22
N TYR A 24 15.97 -64.74 6.86
CA TYR A 24 15.80 -64.63 8.31
C TYR A 24 14.33 -64.49 8.73
N GLY A 25 13.36 -64.54 7.80
CA GLY A 25 11.94 -64.40 8.13
C GLY A 25 11.56 -63.05 8.73
N VAL A 26 12.28 -61.97 8.41
CA VAL A 26 12.05 -60.61 8.91
C VAL A 26 11.33 -59.79 7.86
N LYS A 27 10.40 -58.91 8.28
CA LYS A 27 9.81 -57.92 7.37
C LYS A 27 10.90 -56.95 6.87
N LEU A 28 10.98 -56.76 5.56
CA LEU A 28 11.97 -55.86 4.91
C LEU A 28 12.01 -54.45 5.54
N GLY A 29 10.87 -53.92 5.98
CA GLY A 29 10.80 -52.61 6.65
C GLY A 29 11.56 -52.57 7.99
N THR A 30 11.49 -53.64 8.78
CA THR A 30 12.22 -53.76 10.06
C THR A 30 13.73 -53.77 9.82
N LEU A 31 14.17 -54.48 8.78
CA LEU A 31 15.57 -54.56 8.38
C LEU A 31 16.11 -53.19 7.93
N LYS A 32 15.34 -52.45 7.11
CA LYS A 32 15.68 -51.09 6.67
C LYS A 32 15.81 -50.11 7.85
N SER A 33 14.88 -50.17 8.80
CA SER A 33 14.88 -49.32 10.00
C SER A 33 16.11 -49.58 10.87
N ARG A 34 16.41 -50.85 11.17
CA ARG A 34 17.62 -51.25 11.93
C ARG A 34 18.91 -50.83 11.23
N LYS A 35 19.03 -51.10 9.93
CA LYS A 35 20.19 -50.69 9.12
C LYS A 35 20.47 -49.18 9.23
N SER A 36 19.41 -48.36 9.23
CA SER A 36 19.53 -46.90 9.37
C SER A 36 19.88 -46.48 10.81
N ARG A 37 19.27 -47.09 11.83
CA ARG A 37 19.48 -46.74 13.24
C ARG A 37 20.86 -47.14 13.77
N GLU A 38 21.38 -48.26 13.28
CA GLU A 38 22.65 -48.83 13.73
C GLU A 38 23.80 -48.58 12.74
N GLY A 39 23.54 -47.82 11.67
CA GLY A 39 24.57 -47.37 10.74
C GLY A 39 25.29 -48.49 9.98
N TRP A 40 24.58 -49.57 9.60
CA TRP A 40 25.23 -50.68 8.90
C TRP A 40 25.75 -50.21 7.54
N SER A 41 27.02 -50.48 7.26
CA SER A 41 27.70 -50.01 6.06
C SER A 41 28.45 -51.16 5.39
N ARG A 42 28.41 -51.24 4.06
CA ARG A 42 29.25 -52.18 3.33
C ARG A 42 30.62 -51.55 3.15
N ASN A 43 31.67 -52.29 3.47
CA ASN A 43 33.06 -51.87 3.26
C ASN A 43 33.42 -51.63 1.77
N ALA A 44 32.49 -51.87 0.84
CA ALA A 44 32.68 -51.71 -0.60
C ALA A 44 32.42 -50.29 -1.16
N THR A 45 32.12 -49.28 -0.33
CA THR A 45 31.94 -47.89 -0.83
C THR A 45 32.82 -46.91 -0.06
N SER A 46 34.14 -47.04 -0.21
CA SER A 46 35.11 -45.97 0.11
C SER A 46 35.13 -44.87 -0.97
N THR A 47 33.98 -44.56 -1.56
CA THR A 47 33.79 -43.32 -2.31
C THR A 47 32.82 -42.48 -1.50
N LYS A 48 33.36 -41.68 -0.57
CA LYS A 48 32.64 -40.50 -0.06
C LYS A 48 32.16 -39.75 -1.29
N LYS A 49 30.85 -39.78 -1.57
CA LYS A 49 30.25 -38.85 -2.53
C LYS A 49 30.30 -37.48 -1.88
N ASP A 50 31.42 -36.80 -2.08
CA ASP A 50 31.55 -35.40 -1.73
C ASP A 50 30.64 -34.61 -2.67
N ALA A 51 29.56 -34.06 -2.12
CA ALA A 51 28.61 -33.23 -2.88
C ALA A 51 29.23 -31.88 -3.33
N THR A 52 30.48 -31.60 -2.94
CA THR A 52 31.15 -30.32 -3.14
C THR A 52 32.07 -30.30 -4.36
N ASN A 53 32.46 -31.45 -4.91
CA ASN A 53 33.32 -31.49 -6.11
C ASN A 53 32.50 -31.38 -7.39
N GLN A 54 31.98 -30.18 -7.64
CA GLN A 54 31.55 -29.78 -8.99
C GLN A 54 32.81 -29.61 -9.84
N ILE A 55 33.23 -30.66 -10.55
CA ILE A 55 34.16 -30.51 -11.67
C ILE A 55 33.47 -29.55 -12.64
N ARG A 56 34.00 -28.32 -12.74
CA ARG A 56 33.61 -27.33 -13.74
C ARG A 56 34.07 -27.82 -15.10
N ASP A 57 33.33 -28.77 -15.65
CA ASP A 57 33.57 -29.28 -16.98
C ASP A 57 33.08 -28.24 -17.99
N ALA A 58 34.03 -27.48 -18.57
CA ALA A 58 33.79 -26.42 -19.54
C ALA A 58 33.48 -26.98 -20.95
N THR A 59 32.86 -28.16 -21.03
CA THR A 59 32.41 -28.73 -22.29
C THR A 59 30.99 -28.21 -22.59
N PRO A 60 30.78 -27.37 -23.61
CA PRO A 60 29.44 -26.90 -23.94
C PRO A 60 28.60 -28.10 -24.39
N LYS A 61 27.66 -28.54 -23.54
CA LYS A 61 26.65 -29.54 -23.90
C LYS A 61 25.99 -29.09 -25.20
N LYS A 62 26.23 -29.83 -26.29
CA LYS A 62 25.51 -29.66 -27.56
C LYS A 62 24.02 -29.69 -27.25
N ARG A 63 23.35 -28.54 -27.38
CA ARG A 63 21.90 -28.41 -27.24
C ARG A 63 21.26 -29.35 -28.27
N LYS A 64 20.58 -30.40 -27.80
CA LYS A 64 19.68 -31.16 -28.67
C LYS A 64 18.70 -30.15 -29.27
N LYS A 65 18.62 -30.06 -30.61
CA LYS A 65 17.63 -29.23 -31.29
C LYS A 65 16.26 -29.53 -30.69
N GLN A 66 15.59 -28.52 -30.14
CA GLN A 66 14.19 -28.63 -29.80
C GLN A 66 13.45 -28.95 -31.09
N VAL A 67 13.00 -30.18 -31.24
CA VAL A 67 12.04 -30.52 -32.27
C VAL A 67 10.76 -29.80 -31.86
N ASN A 68 10.38 -28.79 -32.62
CA ASN A 68 9.09 -28.12 -32.48
C ASN A 68 8.00 -29.18 -32.67
N ARG A 69 7.56 -29.80 -31.56
CA ARG A 69 6.32 -30.56 -31.56
C ARG A 69 5.24 -29.51 -31.82
N SER A 70 4.70 -29.51 -33.03
CA SER A 70 3.51 -28.75 -33.36
C SER A 70 2.47 -29.08 -32.29
N GLY A 71 2.14 -28.08 -31.46
CA GLY A 71 1.10 -28.22 -30.46
C GLY A 71 -0.18 -28.72 -31.13
N ASN A 72 -1.01 -29.44 -30.38
CA ASN A 72 -2.31 -29.89 -30.86
C ASN A 72 -3.05 -28.71 -31.53
N PRO A 73 -3.34 -28.77 -32.84
CA PRO A 73 -3.88 -27.62 -33.59
C PRO A 73 -5.29 -27.23 -33.16
N ASN A 74 -5.95 -28.06 -32.35
CA ASN A 74 -7.26 -27.74 -31.79
C ASN A 74 -7.38 -28.26 -30.33
N PRO A 75 -6.87 -27.54 -29.33
CA PRO A 75 -7.09 -27.89 -27.93
C PRO A 75 -8.57 -27.68 -27.61
N SER A 76 -9.29 -28.74 -27.24
CA SER A 76 -10.64 -28.58 -26.70
C SER A 76 -10.53 -27.78 -25.40
N ASN A 77 -11.19 -26.62 -25.36
CA ASN A 77 -11.11 -25.71 -24.23
C ASN A 77 -11.83 -26.34 -23.02
N LYS A 78 -11.08 -27.05 -22.17
CA LYS A 78 -11.58 -27.64 -20.91
C LYS A 78 -11.80 -26.60 -19.81
N PHE A 79 -11.52 -25.32 -20.07
CA PHE A 79 -11.79 -24.24 -19.13
C PHE A 79 -13.23 -23.75 -19.30
N PRO A 80 -14.01 -23.59 -18.21
CA PRO A 80 -15.34 -23.00 -18.31
C PRO A 80 -15.23 -21.61 -18.94
N LYS A 81 -16.21 -21.24 -19.79
CA LYS A 81 -16.31 -19.95 -20.53
C LYS A 81 -16.18 -18.68 -19.67
N ARG A 82 -16.03 -18.80 -18.35
CA ARG A 82 -15.90 -17.74 -17.35
C ARG A 82 -14.60 -17.85 -16.54
N ASN A 83 -13.50 -18.26 -17.15
CA ASN A 83 -12.20 -18.19 -16.50
C ASN A 83 -11.75 -16.72 -16.38
N SER A 84 -12.29 -16.03 -15.38
CA SER A 84 -11.98 -14.65 -14.99
C SER A 84 -10.85 -14.60 -13.95
N PHE A 85 -10.13 -15.70 -13.74
CA PHE A 85 -9.00 -15.78 -12.81
C PHE A 85 -7.74 -15.04 -13.29
N ALA A 86 -7.71 -14.60 -14.55
CA ALA A 86 -6.57 -13.91 -15.16
C ALA A 86 -6.95 -12.51 -15.67
N LYS A 87 -7.91 -11.84 -15.03
CA LYS A 87 -7.99 -10.39 -15.18
C LYS A 87 -6.76 -9.78 -14.50
N THR A 88 -6.24 -8.69 -15.06
CA THR A 88 -5.13 -7.89 -14.51
C THR A 88 -5.34 -7.58 -13.03
N HIS A 89 -6.61 -7.38 -12.65
CA HIS A 89 -7.01 -7.07 -11.29
C HIS A 89 -7.69 -8.23 -10.54
N GLY A 90 -7.38 -8.33 -9.25
CA GLY A 90 -7.75 -9.45 -8.35
C GLY A 90 -9.24 -9.64 -8.03
N MET A 91 -9.54 -10.12 -6.80
CA MET A 91 -10.88 -10.50 -6.32
C MET A 91 -11.99 -9.47 -6.61
N PHE A 92 -11.66 -8.18 -6.65
CA PHE A 92 -12.61 -7.07 -6.79
C PHE A 92 -12.94 -6.65 -8.22
N SER A 93 -12.29 -7.22 -9.25
CA SER A 93 -12.49 -6.86 -10.67
C SER A 93 -13.89 -7.18 -11.24
N LYS A 94 -14.78 -7.75 -10.41
CA LYS A 94 -16.20 -7.95 -10.75
C LYS A 94 -17.11 -6.84 -10.25
N TYR A 95 -16.63 -6.03 -9.30
CA TYR A 95 -17.45 -5.09 -8.53
C TYR A 95 -16.94 -3.66 -8.63
N LEU A 96 -15.65 -3.46 -8.90
CA LEU A 96 -15.04 -2.14 -8.96
C LEU A 96 -14.67 -1.76 -10.40
N PRO A 97 -14.73 -0.46 -10.75
CA PRO A 97 -14.15 0.09 -11.97
C PRO A 97 -12.64 -0.14 -12.03
N GLU A 98 -12.09 -0.14 -13.25
CA GLU A 98 -10.65 -0.36 -13.49
C GLU A 98 -9.78 0.65 -12.73
N ASP A 99 -10.10 1.94 -12.84
CA ASP A 99 -9.38 3.04 -12.17
C ASP A 99 -9.33 2.85 -10.64
N THR A 100 -10.36 2.26 -10.05
CA THR A 100 -10.40 1.98 -8.60
C THR A 100 -9.53 0.78 -8.24
N LEU A 101 -9.43 -0.20 -9.12
CA LEU A 101 -8.58 -1.38 -8.91
C LEU A 101 -7.10 -1.01 -8.99
N GLU A 102 -6.73 -0.15 -9.95
CA GLU A 102 -5.37 0.37 -10.07
C GLU A 102 -4.93 1.11 -8.79
N ILE A 103 -5.84 1.92 -8.21
CA ILE A 103 -5.60 2.59 -6.93
C ILE A 103 -5.36 1.57 -5.81
N ILE A 104 -6.23 0.56 -5.67
CA ILE A 104 -6.10 -0.44 -4.60
C ILE A 104 -4.80 -1.23 -4.73
N GLU A 105 -4.43 -1.65 -5.93
CA GLU A 105 -3.17 -2.36 -6.16
C GLU A 105 -1.96 -1.49 -5.84
N SER A 106 -2.01 -0.19 -6.15
CA SER A 106 -0.96 0.75 -5.76
C SER A 106 -0.85 0.96 -4.24
N MET A 107 -1.89 0.58 -3.48
CA MET A 107 -1.92 0.64 -2.02
C MET A 107 -1.40 -0.64 -1.36
N ASP A 108 -1.48 -1.80 -2.02
CA ASP A 108 -1.03 -3.10 -1.45
C ASP A 108 0.47 -3.11 -1.12
N GLU A 109 1.27 -2.29 -1.82
CA GLU A 109 2.71 -2.15 -1.58
C GLU A 109 3.06 -1.17 -0.44
N ARG A 110 2.06 -0.48 0.13
CA ARG A 110 2.25 0.58 1.14
C ARG A 110 1.96 0.07 2.55
N SER A 111 2.74 0.52 3.53
CA SER A 111 2.47 0.24 4.94
C SER A 111 1.31 1.10 5.47
N ALA A 112 0.73 0.69 6.62
CA ALA A 112 -0.30 1.49 7.28
C ALA A 112 0.19 2.92 7.62
N ALA A 113 1.47 3.09 7.97
CA ALA A 113 2.07 4.39 8.20
C ALA A 113 2.16 5.23 6.91
N ASP A 114 2.48 4.60 5.77
CA ASP A 114 2.55 5.29 4.48
C ASP A 114 1.18 5.81 4.04
N LEU A 115 0.12 5.01 4.22
CA LEU A 115 -1.24 5.42 3.87
C LEU A 115 -1.72 6.61 4.71
N ILE A 116 -1.41 6.62 6.02
CA ILE A 116 -1.74 7.77 6.88
C ILE A 116 -0.91 8.98 6.49
N TRP A 117 0.37 8.79 6.13
CA TRP A 117 1.22 9.87 5.64
C TRP A 117 0.63 10.50 4.36
N ASP A 118 0.23 9.70 3.38
CA ASP A 118 -0.40 10.20 2.16
C ASP A 118 -1.67 11.00 2.48
N GLN A 119 -2.50 10.48 3.39
CA GLN A 119 -3.71 11.17 3.84
C GLN A 119 -3.41 12.51 4.52
N ILE A 120 -2.36 12.58 5.34
CA ILE A 120 -1.88 13.84 5.95
C ILE A 120 -1.51 14.83 4.86
N GLN A 121 -0.76 14.40 3.84
CA GLN A 121 -0.33 15.29 2.75
C GLN A 121 -1.53 15.83 1.97
N ILE A 122 -2.48 14.97 1.61
CA ILE A 122 -3.72 15.36 0.92
C ILE A 122 -4.50 16.38 1.75
N GLN A 123 -4.70 16.09 3.05
CA GLN A 123 -5.45 16.96 3.94
C GLN A 123 -4.76 18.31 4.14
N TYR A 124 -3.44 18.33 4.31
CA TYR A 124 -2.66 19.55 4.43
C TYR A 124 -2.72 20.39 3.15
N ALA A 125 -2.57 19.77 1.98
CA ALA A 125 -2.70 20.44 0.69
C ALA A 125 -4.11 21.00 0.48
N ALA A 126 -5.16 20.26 0.87
CA ALA A 126 -6.53 20.73 0.82
C ALA A 126 -6.77 21.96 1.70
N ILE A 127 -6.18 22.01 2.90
CA ILE A 127 -6.25 23.19 3.79
C ILE A 127 -5.59 24.40 3.14
N ILE A 128 -4.38 24.25 2.60
CA ILE A 128 -3.67 25.33 1.91
C ILE A 128 -4.47 25.82 0.70
N ARG A 129 -4.96 24.90 -0.14
CA ARG A 129 -5.76 25.24 -1.32
C ARG A 129 -7.06 25.93 -0.93
N ALA A 130 -7.72 25.49 0.14
CA ALA A 130 -8.94 26.12 0.62
C ALA A 130 -8.68 27.56 1.10
N GLN A 131 -7.54 27.81 1.76
CA GLN A 131 -7.11 29.17 2.14
C GLN A 131 -6.88 30.07 0.92
N GLN A 132 -6.39 29.51 -0.19
CA GLN A 132 -6.19 30.24 -1.45
C GLN A 132 -7.49 30.54 -2.19
N ILE A 133 -8.46 29.62 -2.18
CA ILE A 133 -9.70 29.76 -2.98
C ILE A 133 -10.70 30.68 -2.30
N MET A 134 -10.74 30.71 -0.97
CA MET A 134 -11.80 31.34 -0.20
C MET A 134 -11.72 32.88 -0.14
N PHE A 135 -11.03 33.54 -1.07
CA PHE A 135 -10.92 35.00 -1.12
C PHE A 135 -12.29 35.69 -1.08
N VAL A 136 -12.61 36.29 0.08
CA VAL A 136 -13.63 37.33 0.22
C VAL A 136 -12.92 38.64 -0.06
N GLN A 137 -13.24 39.32 -1.15
CA GLN A 137 -12.58 40.56 -1.54
C GLN A 137 -13.09 41.76 -0.71
N ASP A 138 -14.37 41.74 -0.32
CA ASP A 138 -15.01 42.79 0.47
C ASP A 138 -16.08 42.22 1.43
N LYS A 139 -16.26 42.89 2.58
CA LYS A 139 -17.25 42.55 3.61
C LYS A 139 -18.69 42.57 3.09
N ASP A 140 -18.93 43.35 2.03
CA ASP A 140 -20.24 43.52 1.38
C ASP A 140 -20.40 42.65 0.13
N GLU A 141 -19.47 41.70 -0.11
CA GLU A 141 -19.52 40.82 -1.27
C GLU A 141 -20.70 39.84 -1.16
N LEU A 142 -21.70 40.05 -2.01
CA LEU A 142 -22.91 39.26 -2.12
C LEU A 142 -22.80 38.30 -3.29
N THR A 143 -22.85 36.99 -3.00
CA THR A 143 -23.01 35.98 -4.05
C THR A 143 -24.49 35.68 -4.20
N LYS A 144 -24.99 35.78 -5.43
CA LYS A 144 -26.38 35.46 -5.79
C LYS A 144 -26.37 34.25 -6.71
N GLU A 145 -27.02 33.18 -6.30
CA GLU A 145 -27.23 31.98 -7.13
C GLU A 145 -28.72 31.83 -7.44
N LEU A 146 -29.06 31.54 -8.70
CA LEU A 146 -30.42 31.32 -9.12
C LEU A 146 -30.90 29.96 -8.57
N LYS A 147 -31.80 29.98 -7.60
CA LYS A 147 -32.28 28.78 -6.90
C LYS A 147 -33.41 28.11 -7.67
N LYS A 148 -34.29 28.90 -8.28
CA LYS A 148 -35.47 28.39 -8.98
C LYS A 148 -36.00 29.40 -9.98
N THR A 149 -36.35 28.92 -11.17
CA THR A 149 -37.14 29.67 -12.15
C THR A 149 -38.48 28.96 -12.30
N LYS A 150 -39.58 29.67 -12.10
CA LYS A 150 -40.91 29.21 -12.48
C LYS A 150 -41.38 30.03 -13.66
N GLU A 151 -41.61 29.37 -14.78
CA GLU A 151 -42.22 29.96 -15.97
C GLU A 151 -43.72 29.64 -16.00
N SER A 152 -44.53 30.68 -16.22
CA SER A 152 -45.98 30.63 -16.47
C SER A 152 -46.27 31.39 -17.76
N ASP A 153 -47.34 31.04 -18.47
CA ASP A 153 -47.75 31.58 -19.79
C ASP A 153 -47.85 33.12 -19.85
N MET A 154 -47.87 33.82 -18.71
CA MET A 154 -47.88 35.29 -18.62
C MET A 154 -46.79 35.91 -17.73
N ALA A 155 -45.99 35.12 -16.99
CA ALA A 155 -44.98 35.65 -16.09
C ALA A 155 -43.90 34.63 -15.70
N SER A 156 -42.66 35.09 -15.55
CA SER A 156 -41.54 34.33 -14.98
C SER A 156 -41.21 34.83 -13.57
N GLU A 157 -41.11 33.92 -12.61
CA GLU A 157 -40.70 34.20 -11.23
C GLU A 157 -39.33 33.57 -10.96
N GLU A 158 -38.35 34.38 -10.57
CA GLU A 158 -36.99 33.95 -10.27
C GLU A 158 -36.72 34.08 -8.76
N GLU A 159 -36.38 32.97 -8.10
CA GLU A 159 -35.93 32.93 -6.70
C GLU A 159 -34.40 32.84 -6.66
N TYR A 160 -33.77 33.77 -5.95
CA TYR A 160 -32.32 33.82 -5.76
C TYR A 160 -31.94 33.39 -4.34
N GLU A 161 -30.92 32.54 -4.20
CA GLU A 161 -30.22 32.29 -2.96
C GLU A 161 -29.11 33.33 -2.80
N ILE A 162 -29.13 34.04 -1.67
CA ILE A 162 -28.16 35.10 -1.38
C ILE A 162 -27.27 34.60 -0.26
N GLN A 163 -25.97 34.48 -0.55
CA GLN A 163 -24.96 34.15 0.45
C GLN A 163 -24.14 35.41 0.78
N PHE A 164 -24.18 35.82 2.04
CA PHE A 164 -23.39 36.94 2.54
C PHE A 164 -21.93 36.54 2.77
N ALA A 165 -21.01 37.48 2.55
CA ALA A 165 -19.58 37.30 2.79
C ALA A 165 -19.26 36.77 4.20
N TRP A 166 -19.88 37.32 5.24
CA TRP A 166 -19.65 36.90 6.62
C TRP A 166 -20.12 35.46 6.91
N ASP A 167 -21.20 35.00 6.28
CA ASP A 167 -21.72 33.65 6.45
C ASP A 167 -20.85 32.59 5.75
N ARG A 168 -20.40 32.90 4.52
CA ARG A 168 -19.37 32.13 3.82
C ARG A 168 -18.09 32.06 4.65
N HIS A 169 -17.72 33.18 5.30
CA HIS A 169 -16.53 33.24 6.15
C HIS A 169 -16.65 32.37 7.41
N ALA A 170 -17.79 32.43 8.10
CA ALA A 170 -18.06 31.58 9.25
C ALA A 170 -18.08 30.09 8.88
N THR A 171 -18.69 29.74 7.76
CA THR A 171 -18.76 28.35 7.27
C THR A 171 -17.36 27.82 6.94
N PHE A 172 -16.53 28.63 6.29
CA PHE A 172 -15.15 28.27 6.02
C PHE A 172 -14.31 28.08 7.27
N LEU A 173 -14.36 29.01 8.24
CA LEU A 173 -13.61 28.88 9.50
C LEU A 173 -14.00 27.61 10.25
N ASN A 174 -15.30 27.28 10.25
CA ASN A 174 -15.80 26.04 10.83
C ASN A 174 -15.27 24.79 10.09
N ALA A 175 -15.32 24.80 8.75
CA ALA A 175 -14.79 23.70 7.93
C ALA A 175 -13.27 23.53 8.12
N GLN A 176 -12.53 24.64 8.16
CA GLN A 176 -11.09 24.66 8.39
C GLN A 176 -10.74 24.14 9.80
N SER A 177 -11.48 24.53 10.83
CA SER A 177 -11.28 24.03 12.19
C SER A 177 -11.46 22.52 12.30
N ARG A 178 -12.47 21.97 11.61
CA ARG A 178 -12.69 20.51 11.51
C ARG A 178 -11.54 19.84 10.78
N ALA A 179 -11.15 20.35 9.61
CA ALA A 179 -10.05 19.82 8.82
C ALA A 179 -8.72 19.80 9.58
N MET A 180 -8.42 20.85 10.36
CA MET A 180 -7.24 20.93 11.22
C MET A 180 -7.30 19.93 12.40
N SER A 181 -8.49 19.63 12.91
CA SER A 181 -8.67 18.66 14.01
C SER A 181 -8.43 17.24 13.50
N GLU A 182 -8.93 16.91 12.31
CA GLU A 182 -8.64 15.65 11.64
C GLU A 182 -7.14 15.49 11.34
N LEU A 183 -6.51 16.53 10.80
CA LEU A 183 -5.07 16.51 10.54
C LEU A 183 -4.25 16.23 11.81
N ARG A 184 -4.62 16.83 12.95
CA ARG A 184 -3.97 16.51 14.25
C ARG A 184 -4.17 15.05 14.66
N SER A 185 -5.36 14.50 14.42
CA SER A 185 -5.64 13.09 14.70
C SER A 185 -4.81 12.15 13.82
N LEU A 186 -4.71 12.45 12.52
CA LEU A 186 -3.89 11.69 11.58
C LEU A 186 -2.40 11.75 11.95
N ILE A 187 -1.89 12.93 12.30
CA ILE A 187 -0.50 13.11 12.76
C ILE A 187 -0.23 12.25 14.01
N LYS A 188 -1.18 12.19 14.94
CA LYS A 188 -1.07 11.35 16.13
C LYS A 188 -1.00 9.86 15.75
N GLN A 189 -1.92 9.39 14.91
CA GLN A 189 -1.96 7.99 14.45
C GLN A 189 -0.67 7.62 13.68
N PHE A 190 -0.17 8.53 12.83
CA PHE A 190 1.11 8.34 12.15
C PHE A 190 2.25 8.17 13.15
N ASN A 191 2.34 9.04 14.16
CA ASN A 191 3.40 8.97 15.17
C ASN A 191 3.34 7.70 16.03
N GLU A 192 2.17 7.09 16.20
CA GLU A 192 2.00 5.81 16.91
C GLU A 192 2.46 4.61 16.07
N LEU A 193 2.37 4.70 14.73
CA LEU A 193 2.74 3.64 13.80
C LEU A 193 4.16 3.77 13.23
N ALA A 194 4.67 4.99 13.12
CA ALA A 194 5.98 5.29 12.58
C ALA A 194 7.09 5.05 13.61
N HIS A 195 8.27 4.67 13.10
CA HIS A 195 9.47 4.52 13.92
C HIS A 195 9.93 5.87 14.50
N GLU A 196 10.70 5.83 15.60
CA GLU A 196 11.12 7.05 16.30
C GLU A 196 11.95 7.99 15.41
N ASP A 197 12.84 7.40 14.59
CA ASP A 197 13.77 8.09 13.68
C ASP A 197 13.21 8.33 12.26
N ASP A 198 11.89 8.21 12.08
CA ASP A 198 11.28 8.43 10.77
C ASP A 198 11.41 9.92 10.35
N GLU A 199 12.13 10.18 9.25
CA GLU A 199 12.34 11.51 8.69
C GLU A 199 11.04 12.29 8.45
N ARG A 200 9.92 11.59 8.22
CA ARG A 200 8.61 12.19 8.00
C ARG A 200 8.10 12.93 9.23
N ARG A 201 8.51 12.54 10.45
CA ARG A 201 8.13 13.23 11.70
C ARG A 201 8.59 14.69 11.71
N LEU A 202 9.77 14.97 11.17
CA LEU A 202 10.29 16.33 11.05
C LEU A 202 9.42 17.17 10.10
N LYS A 203 8.94 16.58 9.00
CA LYS A 203 7.99 17.24 8.10
C LYS A 203 6.63 17.50 8.77
N LEU A 204 6.14 16.59 9.62
CA LEU A 204 4.90 16.81 10.39
C LEU A 204 5.05 17.98 11.36
N GLU A 205 6.21 18.12 11.99
CA GLU A 205 6.50 19.25 12.86
C GLU A 205 6.48 20.58 12.08
N GLN A 206 7.08 20.62 10.89
CA GLN A 206 7.01 21.79 10.00
C GLN A 206 5.58 22.14 9.60
N MET A 207 4.77 21.15 9.20
CA MET A 207 3.35 21.35 8.87
C MET A 207 2.57 21.91 10.06
N ARG A 208 2.81 21.36 11.26
CA ARG A 208 2.18 21.82 12.51
C ARG A 208 2.55 23.27 12.83
N LEU A 209 3.83 23.63 12.73
CA LEU A 209 4.29 25.00 12.93
C LEU A 209 3.66 25.97 11.92
N GLY A 210 3.52 25.56 10.66
CA GLY A 210 2.83 26.36 9.64
C GLY A 210 1.36 26.63 9.98
N ILE A 211 0.67 25.64 10.54
CA ILE A 211 -0.73 25.77 11.02
C ILE A 211 -0.82 26.66 12.25
N GLU A 212 0.10 26.50 13.21
CA GLU A 212 0.13 27.31 14.42
C GLU A 212 0.43 28.78 14.10
N LYS A 213 1.35 29.03 13.16
CA LYS A 213 1.64 30.36 12.64
C LYS A 213 0.41 31.00 11.99
N THR A 214 -0.24 30.31 11.06
CA THR A 214 -1.46 30.82 10.41
C THR A 214 -2.56 31.10 11.44
N LYS A 215 -2.76 30.22 12.42
CA LYS A 215 -3.71 30.46 13.52
C LYS A 215 -3.33 31.67 14.38
N ALA A 216 -2.05 31.83 14.70
CA ALA A 216 -1.57 32.95 15.50
C ALA A 216 -1.72 34.28 14.76
N GLU A 217 -1.51 34.30 13.45
CA GLU A 217 -1.72 35.48 12.62
C GLU A 217 -3.20 35.84 12.53
N ILE A 218 -4.09 34.88 12.28
CA ILE A 218 -5.55 35.09 12.34
C ILE A 218 -5.95 35.69 13.70
N ASN A 219 -5.41 35.14 14.79
CA ASN A 219 -5.71 35.66 16.12
C ASN A 219 -5.14 37.05 16.38
N LYS A 220 -3.95 37.39 15.86
CA LYS A 220 -3.38 38.74 15.96
C LYS A 220 -4.23 39.75 15.21
N LEU A 221 -4.71 39.39 14.02
CA LEU A 221 -5.62 40.22 13.23
C LEU A 221 -6.96 40.44 13.93
N ASN A 222 -7.43 39.47 14.71
CA ASN A 222 -8.65 39.60 15.53
C ASN A 222 -8.43 40.38 16.84
N LYS A 223 -7.18 40.54 17.31
CA LYS A 223 -6.83 41.18 18.60
C LYS A 223 -6.28 42.60 18.47
N SER A 224 -5.97 43.08 17.27
CA SER A 224 -5.87 44.52 17.01
C SER A 224 -7.30 45.08 17.05
N GLU A 225 -7.73 45.39 18.26
CA GLU A 225 -9.04 45.90 18.66
C GLU A 225 -9.43 47.16 17.87
N GLY A 226 -10.71 47.27 17.50
CA GLY A 226 -11.34 48.58 17.34
C GLY A 226 -12.35 48.72 16.22
N ASP A 227 -12.00 48.40 14.97
CA ASP A 227 -12.72 48.98 13.83
C ASP A 227 -13.23 47.94 12.81
N GLU A 228 -14.43 48.18 12.30
CA GLU A 228 -15.19 47.31 11.38
C GLU A 228 -14.54 47.07 10.00
N GLU A 229 -13.35 47.61 9.78
CA GLU A 229 -12.50 47.57 8.58
C GLU A 229 -11.62 46.29 8.47
N THR A 230 -11.69 45.45 9.51
CA THR A 230 -10.79 44.32 9.84
C THR A 230 -10.79 43.10 8.90
N GLN A 231 -11.82 42.90 8.07
CA GLN A 231 -11.83 41.74 7.15
C GLN A 231 -10.84 41.90 5.97
N LYS A 232 -10.54 43.14 5.57
CA LYS A 232 -9.63 43.47 4.46
C LYS A 232 -8.19 43.12 4.79
N ASP A 233 -7.77 43.43 6.01
CA ASP A 233 -6.40 43.21 6.49
C ASP A 233 -6.10 41.73 6.73
N VAL A 234 -7.11 40.94 7.15
CA VAL A 234 -6.96 39.49 7.30
C VAL A 234 -6.71 38.82 5.95
N ALA A 235 -7.51 39.17 4.94
CA ALA A 235 -7.36 38.62 3.59
C ALA A 235 -6.09 39.12 2.87
N ALA A 236 -5.62 40.34 3.15
CA ALA A 236 -4.37 40.87 2.63
C ALA A 236 -3.13 40.27 3.32
N ALA A 237 -3.19 40.01 4.63
CA ALA A 237 -2.11 39.35 5.36
C ALA A 237 -1.95 37.88 4.95
N LEU A 238 -3.06 37.15 4.73
CA LEU A 238 -3.04 35.79 4.18
C LEU A 238 -2.43 35.76 2.76
N ARG A 239 -2.67 36.78 1.92
CA ARG A 239 -2.01 36.95 0.61
C ARG A 239 -0.50 37.03 0.71
N GLY A 240 0.01 37.86 1.62
CA GLY A 240 1.45 38.00 1.84
C GLY A 240 2.09 36.67 2.28
N LEU A 241 1.37 35.88 3.07
CA LEU A 241 1.88 34.62 3.60
C LEU A 241 1.98 33.51 2.56
N VAL A 242 0.91 33.32 1.77
CA VAL A 242 0.87 32.30 0.71
C VAL A 242 1.96 32.59 -0.33
N ASN A 243 2.15 33.86 -0.71
CA ASN A 243 3.17 34.25 -1.68
C ASN A 243 4.60 34.06 -1.12
N GLY A 244 4.82 34.34 0.18
CA GLY A 244 6.13 34.15 0.82
C GLY A 244 6.49 32.69 1.12
N ILE A 245 5.51 31.80 1.20
CA ILE A 245 5.73 30.34 1.31
C ILE A 245 6.10 29.78 -0.07
N ASN A 246 5.42 30.19 -1.14
CA ASN A 246 5.75 29.76 -2.50
C ASN A 246 7.10 30.30 -3.00
N SER A 247 7.48 31.54 -2.65
CA SER A 247 8.77 32.12 -3.08
C SER A 247 10.01 31.54 -2.40
N LYS A 248 9.84 30.66 -1.41
CA LYS A 248 10.94 29.92 -0.74
C LYS A 248 11.03 28.46 -1.20
N ALA A 249 10.11 28.03 -2.06
CA ALA A 249 10.06 26.68 -2.62
C ALA A 249 10.61 26.61 -4.06
N ASP A 250 10.93 27.75 -4.68
CA ASP A 250 11.79 27.91 -5.86
C ASP A 250 13.22 28.25 -5.43
#